data_AF-A0A4R0XX39-F1
#
_entry.id   AF-A0A4R0XX39-F1
#
_cell.length_a   1.000
_cell.length_b   1.000
_cell.length_c   1.000
_cell.angle_alpha   90.00
_cell.angle_beta   90.00
_cell.angle_gamma   90.00
#
_symmetry.space_group_name_H-M   'P 1'
#
loop_
_entity.id
_entity.type
_entity.pdbx_description
1 polymer ?
#
loop_
_entity_poly.entity_id
_entity_poly.type
_entity_poly.pdbx_seq_one_letter_code
_entity_poly.pdbx_strand_id
1 'polypeptide(L)'
;MTIKINNKSTEEKNEILVSFGKEVLEVSETSQDWNNQGINNFLIKLASATPDKETMVIDYDEEDENAVYKHIVQLFKSFTDEYNETL
;
A
#
# COMPACT_ATOMS: atom_id res chain seq x y z
N MET A 1 -2.21 -2.92 13.37
CA MET A 1 -1.76 -1.79 12.51
C MET A 1 -2.55 -1.72 11.19
N THR A 2 -2.73 -0.54 10.58
CA THR A 2 -3.58 -0.38 9.37
C THR A 2 -2.84 0.29 8.21
N ILE A 3 -2.85 -0.35 7.04
CA ILE A 3 -2.46 0.23 5.74
C ILE A 3 -3.70 0.77 5.07
N LYS A 4 -3.68 2.02 4.58
CA LYS A 4 -4.78 2.63 3.84
C LYS A 4 -4.40 2.81 2.38
N ILE A 5 -5.22 2.31 1.46
CA ILE A 5 -5.01 2.41 0.02
C ILE A 5 -6.18 3.20 -0.58
N ASN A 6 -5.92 4.42 -1.02
CA ASN A 6 -6.96 5.30 -1.57
C ASN A 6 -6.66 5.63 -3.02
N ASN A 7 -7.66 5.54 -3.89
CA ASN A 7 -7.58 6.07 -5.25
C ASN A 7 -8.15 7.49 -5.28
N LYS A 8 -7.35 8.45 -5.70
CA LYS A 8 -7.80 9.78 -6.10
C LYS A 8 -7.78 9.83 -7.62
N SER A 9 -8.85 9.31 -8.20
CA SER A 9 -9.10 9.44 -9.63
C SER A 9 -9.82 10.77 -9.89
N THR A 10 -9.16 11.66 -10.64
CA THR A 10 -9.78 12.84 -11.24
C THR A 10 -9.78 12.67 -12.75
N GLU A 11 -10.62 13.42 -13.48
CA GLU A 11 -10.73 13.32 -14.95
C GLU A 11 -9.39 13.44 -15.70
N GLU A 12 -8.35 14.01 -15.07
CA GLU A 12 -7.03 14.22 -15.67
C GLU A 12 -5.90 13.38 -15.05
N LYS A 13 -6.09 12.77 -13.87
CA LYS A 13 -5.04 12.04 -13.15
C LYS A 13 -5.59 10.90 -12.30
N ASN A 14 -4.96 9.73 -12.40
CA ASN A 14 -5.12 8.63 -11.47
C ASN A 14 -3.93 8.63 -10.50
N GLU A 15 -4.18 8.99 -9.25
CA GLU A 15 -3.19 8.96 -8.18
C GLU A 15 -3.66 7.99 -7.10
N ILE A 16 -2.90 6.92 -6.86
CA ILE A 16 -3.19 5.97 -5.79
C ILE A 16 -2.21 6.24 -4.65
N LEU A 17 -2.74 6.42 -3.44
CA LEU A 17 -1.97 6.68 -2.24
C LEU A 17 -2.05 5.49 -1.31
N VAL A 18 -0.89 4.86 -1.05
CA VAL A 18 -0.73 3.85 -0.01
C VAL A 18 -0.10 4.51 1.20
N SER A 19 -0.77 4.47 2.34
CA SER A 19 -0.31 5.18 3.54
C SER A 19 -0.36 4.32 4.78
N PHE A 20 0.60 4.56 5.66
CA PHE A 20 0.74 3.89 6.95
C PHE A 20 1.40 4.86 7.93
N GLY A 21 0.71 5.19 9.02
CA GLY A 21 1.20 6.20 9.97
C GLY A 21 1.49 7.55 9.27
N LYS A 22 2.78 7.93 9.19
CA LYS A 22 3.25 9.14 8.48
C LYS A 22 3.86 8.85 7.11
N GLU A 23 4.09 7.58 6.79
CA GLU A 23 4.67 7.17 5.52
C GLU A 23 3.60 7.11 4.44
N VAL A 24 3.94 7.58 3.24
CA VAL A 24 3.05 7.57 2.08
C VAL A 24 3.87 7.14 0.88
N LEU A 25 3.34 6.20 0.10
CA LEU A 25 3.81 5.83 -1.23
C LEU A 25 2.77 6.30 -2.24
N GLU A 26 3.20 7.23 -3.11
CA GLU A 26 2.40 7.69 -4.24
C GLU A 26 2.62 6.78 -5.45
N VAL A 27 1.53 6.29 -6.02
CA VAL A 27 1.50 5.52 -7.26
C VAL A 27 0.81 6.36 -8.32
N SER A 28 1.64 6.95 -9.19
CA SER A 28 1.23 7.79 -10.31
C SER A 28 2.28 7.70 -11.42
N GLU A 29 1.94 8.13 -12.64
CA GLU A 29 2.90 8.14 -13.76
C GLU A 29 4.10 9.09 -13.50
N THR A 30 3.91 10.09 -12.65
CA THR A 30 4.95 11.07 -12.30
C THR A 30 5.71 10.70 -11.02
N SER A 31 5.29 9.66 -10.30
CA SER A 31 5.91 9.25 -9.06
C SER A 31 7.30 8.67 -9.31
N GLN A 32 8.31 9.23 -8.64
CA GLN A 32 9.66 8.66 -8.62
C GLN A 32 9.78 7.50 -7.62
N ASP A 33 8.83 7.36 -6.70
CA ASP A 33 8.84 6.33 -5.67
C ASP A 33 8.10 5.05 -6.11
N TRP A 34 7.31 5.12 -7.18
CA TRP A 34 6.64 3.96 -7.77
C TRP A 34 7.59 3.14 -8.67
N ASN A 35 8.57 2.51 -8.04
CA ASN A 35 9.47 1.53 -8.65
C ASN A 35 9.91 0.48 -7.61
N ASN A 36 10.64 -0.55 -8.05
CA ASN A 36 11.08 -1.63 -7.17
C ASN A 36 11.82 -1.15 -5.91
N GLN A 37 12.64 -0.11 -6.01
CA GLN A 37 13.39 0.42 -4.86
C GLN A 37 12.47 1.16 -3.89
N GLY A 38 11.59 2.03 -4.38
CA GLY A 38 10.66 2.77 -3.54
C GLY A 38 9.64 1.88 -2.84
N ILE A 39 9.11 0.88 -3.54
CA ILE A 39 8.22 -0.14 -2.98
C ILE A 39 8.93 -0.92 -1.86
N ASN A 40 10.14 -1.44 -2.12
CA ASN A 40 10.90 -2.18 -1.12
C ASN A 40 11.23 -1.32 0.11
N ASN A 41 11.63 -0.06 -0.09
CA ASN A 41 11.89 0.86 1.01
C ASN A 41 10.63 1.11 1.86
N PHE A 42 9.47 1.26 1.22
CA PHE A 42 8.21 1.44 1.91
C PHE A 42 7.84 0.19 2.73
N LEU A 43 7.94 -1.01 2.15
CA LEU A 43 7.68 -2.27 2.84
C LEU A 43 8.63 -2.49 4.04
N ILE A 44 9.91 -2.16 3.90
CA ILE A 44 10.89 -2.25 5.00
C ILE A 44 10.52 -1.31 6.15
N LYS A 45 10.17 -0.05 5.85
CA LYS A 45 9.71 0.91 6.87
C LYS A 45 8.47 0.41 7.59
N LEU A 46 7.54 -0.15 6.82
CA LEU A 46 6.28 -0.68 7.32
C LEU A 46 6.51 -1.88 8.25
N ALA A 47 7.33 -2.85 7.84
CA ALA A 47 7.74 -3.97 8.68
C ALA A 47 8.47 -3.51 9.96
N SER A 48 9.40 -2.55 9.83
CA SER A 48 10.18 -2.04 10.97
C SER A 48 9.35 -1.26 11.99
N ALA A 49 8.24 -0.65 11.54
CA ALA A 49 7.33 0.12 12.37
C ALA A 49 6.22 -0.74 13.00
N THR A 50 6.07 -2.00 12.58
CA THR A 50 5.05 -2.91 13.11
C THR A 50 5.60 -3.66 14.32
N PRO A 51 5.06 -3.46 15.54
CA PRO A 51 5.53 -4.15 16.74
C PRO A 51 5.34 -5.66 16.65
N ASP A 52 6.25 -6.43 17.26
CA ASP A 52 6.12 -7.88 17.38
C ASP A 52 4.75 -8.26 17.97
N LYS A 53 4.05 -9.22 17.32
CA LYS A 53 2.73 -9.76 17.72
C LYS A 53 1.52 -8.85 17.45
N GLU A 54 1.68 -7.74 16.72
CA GLU A 54 0.53 -6.99 16.20
C GLU A 54 0.12 -7.47 14.81
N THR A 55 -1.18 -7.68 14.59
CA THR A 55 -1.70 -7.99 13.26
C THR A 55 -1.77 -6.75 12.38
N MET A 56 -1.54 -6.97 11.09
CA MET A 56 -1.67 -5.95 10.06
C MET A 56 -2.99 -6.12 9.30
N VAL A 57 -3.69 -5.02 9.08
CA VAL A 57 -4.93 -4.97 8.29
C VAL A 57 -4.83 -3.94 7.18
N ILE A 58 -5.54 -4.17 6.08
CA ILE A 58 -5.65 -3.26 4.95
C ILE A 58 -7.04 -2.62 4.93
N ASP A 59 -7.09 -1.33 4.61
CA ASP A 59 -8.30 -0.52 4.42
C ASP A 59 -8.27 0.02 2.99
N TYR A 60 -9.22 -0.43 2.17
CA TYR A 60 -9.29 -0.16 0.73
C TYR A 60 -10.76 -0.13 0.28
N ASP A 61 -11.03 0.49 -0.86
CA ASP A 61 -12.35 0.52 -1.49
C ASP A 61 -12.54 -0.73 -2.37
N GLU A 62 -13.48 -1.60 -2.02
CA GLU A 62 -13.74 -2.84 -2.78
C GLU A 62 -14.48 -2.58 -4.11
N GLU A 63 -15.11 -1.42 -4.27
CA GLU A 63 -15.89 -1.07 -5.46
C GLU A 63 -15.04 -0.48 -6.59
N ASP A 64 -13.76 -0.14 -6.34
CA ASP A 64 -12.88 0.44 -7.35
C ASP A 64 -12.44 -0.60 -8.39
N GLU A 65 -12.84 -0.36 -9.64
CA GLU A 65 -12.60 -1.24 -10.79
C GLU A 65 -11.23 -1.03 -11.48
N ASN A 66 -10.42 -0.05 -11.05
CA ASN A 66 -9.15 0.27 -11.70
C ASN A 66 -8.13 -0.89 -11.58
N ALA A 67 -7.61 -1.35 -12.71
CA ALA A 67 -6.70 -2.50 -12.75
C ALA A 67 -5.39 -2.28 -11.98
N VAL A 68 -4.83 -1.06 -12.03
CA VAL A 68 -3.63 -0.72 -11.24
C VAL A 68 -3.99 -0.72 -9.76
N TYR A 69 -5.09 -0.10 -9.37
CA TYR A 69 -5.55 -0.09 -7.97
C TYR A 69 -5.75 -1.51 -7.42
N LYS A 70 -6.48 -2.37 -8.14
CA LYS A 70 -6.66 -3.78 -7.78
C LYS A 70 -5.33 -4.52 -7.60
N HIS A 71 -4.35 -4.24 -8.47
CA HIS A 71 -3.01 -4.82 -8.34
C HIS A 71 -2.28 -4.32 -7.09
N ILE A 72 -2.35 -3.01 -6.78
CA ILE A 72 -1.77 -2.44 -5.55
C ILE A 72 -2.40 -3.10 -4.31
N VAL A 73 -3.73 -3.20 -4.26
CA VAL A 73 -4.44 -3.86 -3.15
C VAL A 73 -3.95 -5.29 -2.97
N GLN A 74 -3.82 -6.06 -4.05
CA GLN A 74 -3.32 -7.44 -3.99
C GLN A 74 -1.89 -7.54 -3.47
N LEU A 75 -0.99 -6.66 -3.93
CA LEU A 75 0.40 -6.64 -3.47
C LEU A 75 0.49 -6.47 -1.94
N PHE A 76 -0.20 -5.46 -1.41
CA PHE A 76 -0.18 -5.18 0.03
C PHE A 76 -0.93 -6.24 0.83
N LYS A 77 -2.00 -6.83 0.27
CA LYS A 77 -2.68 -7.97 0.89
C LYS A 77 -1.76 -9.18 1.04
N SER A 78 -1.04 -9.56 -0.01
CA SER A 78 -0.07 -10.67 0.06
C SER A 78 1.03 -10.39 1.10
N PHE A 79 1.50 -9.15 1.19
CA PHE A 79 2.44 -8.76 2.23
C PHE A 79 1.85 -8.89 3.65
N THR A 80 0.62 -8.42 3.87
CA THR A 80 -0.02 -8.51 5.19
C THR A 80 -0.32 -9.95 5.59
N ASP A 81 -0.69 -10.79 4.63
CA ASP A 81 -0.98 -12.21 4.87
C ASP A 81 0.30 -12.94 5.29
N GLU A 82 1.40 -12.79 4.53
CA GLU A 82 2.71 -13.37 4.88
C GLU A 82 3.19 -12.89 6.25
N TYR A 83 3.10 -11.58 6.53
CA TYR A 83 3.49 -11.04 7.83
C TYR A 83 2.69 -11.67 8.98
N ASN A 84 1.36 -11.74 8.85
CA ASN A 84 0.48 -12.27 9.88
C ASN A 84 0.62 -13.79 10.07
N GLU A 85 0.98 -14.56 9.04
CA GLU A 85 1.27 -15.99 9.15
C GLU A 85 2.55 -16.28 9.94
N THR A 86 3.50 -15.32 9.96
CA THR A 86 4.79 -15.47 10.67
C THR A 86 4.75 -15.09 12.16
N LEU A 87 3.60 -14.62 12.67
CA LEU A 87 3.38 -14.27 14.08
C LEU A 87 3.02 -15.47 14.96
#